data_AF-A0A2V7H2Q3-F1
#
_entry.id   AF-A0A2V7H2Q3-F1
#
_cell.length_a   1.000
_cell.length_b   1.000
_cell.length_c   1.000
_cell.angle_alpha   90.00
_cell.angle_beta   90.00
_cell.angle_gamma   90.00
#
_symmetry.space_group_name_H-M   'P 1'
#
loop_
_entity.id
_entity.type
_entity.pdbx_description
1 polymer ?
#
loop_
_entity_poly.entity_id
_entity_poly.type
_entity_poly.pdbx_seq_one_letter_code
_entity_poly.pdbx_strand_id
1 'polypeptide(L)'
;MDLLVAGVREALRLLATGDREVFAILWLSLQVSGLATLFSLALGIPAGAALALLRFPGRTLVVSAVNAGMGLPPVVVGLFVTLLLWRSGPLGVWEILYTPAAIVLAQAVIAAPIVMGITLAAVQNVPEKFRLQLLGLGASRTQMV
;
A
#
# COMPACT_ATOMS: atom_id res chain seq x y z
N MET A 1 -32.07 -13.26 -13.30
CA MET A 1 -31.70 -11.96 -13.91
C MET A 1 -32.34 -10.79 -13.18
N ASP A 2 -33.57 -10.95 -12.67
CA ASP A 2 -34.31 -9.87 -12.00
C ASP A 2 -33.66 -9.34 -10.72
N LEU A 3 -33.00 -10.20 -9.93
CA LEU A 3 -32.27 -9.78 -8.71
C LEU A 3 -31.11 -8.81 -9.02
N LEU A 4 -30.36 -9.06 -10.10
CA LEU A 4 -29.26 -8.18 -10.49
C LEU A 4 -29.79 -6.83 -10.98
N VAL A 5 -30.84 -6.84 -11.80
CA VAL A 5 -31.49 -5.62 -12.31
C VAL A 5 -32.11 -4.80 -11.18
N ALA A 6 -32.77 -5.47 -10.22
CA ALA A 6 -33.33 -4.82 -9.03
C ALA A 6 -32.23 -4.22 -8.15
N GLY A 7 -31.13 -4.94 -7.92
CA GLY A 7 -29.99 -4.44 -7.15
C GLY A 7 -29.34 -3.22 -7.79
N VAL A 8 -29.11 -3.23 -9.12
CA VAL A 8 -28.56 -2.07 -9.84
C VAL A 8 -29.52 -0.88 -9.79
N ARG A 9 -30.83 -1.10 -9.96
CA ARG A 9 -31.84 -0.05 -9.84
C ARG A 9 -31.84 0.57 -8.45
N GLU A 10 -31.74 -0.24 -7.40
CA GLU A 10 -31.70 0.28 -6.03
C GLU A 10 -30.39 1.02 -5.74
N ALA A 11 -29.24 0.53 -6.23
CA ALA A 11 -27.98 1.25 -6.10
C ALA A 11 -28.04 2.64 -6.77
N LEU A 12 -28.59 2.73 -8.00
CA LEU A 12 -28.79 4.00 -8.68
C LEU A 12 -29.77 4.92 -7.94
N ARG A 13 -30.83 4.34 -7.36
CA ARG A 13 -31.80 5.08 -6.54
C ARG A 13 -31.12 5.67 -5.31
N LEU A 14 -30.39 4.86 -4.54
CA LEU A 14 -29.67 5.30 -3.33
C LEU A 14 -28.65 6.41 -3.63
N LEU A 15 -27.94 6.32 -4.75
CA LEU A 15 -27.03 7.36 -5.22
C LEU A 15 -27.77 8.64 -5.63
N ALA A 16 -28.84 8.52 -6.41
CA ALA A 16 -29.62 9.66 -6.88
C ALA A 16 -30.36 10.39 -5.75
N THR A 17 -30.84 9.66 -4.75
CA THR A 17 -31.51 10.24 -3.58
C THR A 17 -30.55 10.79 -2.54
N GLY A 18 -29.24 10.59 -2.69
CA GLY A 18 -28.24 11.08 -1.74
C GLY A 18 -28.33 10.38 -0.39
N ASP A 19 -28.49 9.06 -0.37
CA ASP A 19 -28.65 8.31 0.87
C ASP A 19 -27.47 8.55 1.84
N ARG A 20 -27.79 8.99 3.07
CA ARG A 20 -26.77 9.44 4.03
C ARG A 20 -25.84 8.32 4.46
N GLU A 21 -26.35 7.10 4.58
CA GLU A 21 -25.56 5.95 5.02
C GLU A 21 -24.58 5.52 3.92
N VAL A 22 -25.04 5.46 2.67
CA VAL A 22 -24.19 5.16 1.51
C VAL A 22 -23.07 6.18 1.36
N PHE A 23 -23.37 7.47 1.48
CA PHE A 23 -22.35 8.51 1.40
C PHE A 23 -21.36 8.47 2.57
N ALA A 24 -21.82 8.12 3.79
CA ALA A 24 -20.93 7.94 4.93
C ALA A 24 -19.96 6.76 4.71
N ILE A 25 -20.44 5.62 4.20
CA ILE A 25 -19.61 4.45 3.87
C ILE A 25 -18.63 4.79 2.74
N LEU A 26 -19.08 5.50 1.71
CA LEU A 26 -18.25 5.95 0.59
C LEU A 26 -17.09 6.82 1.10
N TRP A 27 -17.39 7.82 1.92
CA TRP A 27 -16.37 8.72 2.45
C TRP A 27 -15.38 8.00 3.37
N LEU A 28 -15.88 7.14 4.27
CA LEU A 28 -15.03 6.34 5.14
C LEU A 28 -14.09 5.44 4.32
N SER A 29 -14.61 4.80 3.28
CA SER A 29 -13.84 3.93 2.39
C SER A 29 -12.76 4.71 1.64
N LEU A 30 -13.09 5.88 1.08
CA LEU A 30 -12.12 6.77 0.43
C LEU A 30 -11.05 7.25 1.41
N GLN A 31 -11.43 7.64 2.62
CA GLN A 31 -10.50 8.11 3.65
C GLN A 31 -9.53 7.00 4.05
N VAL A 32 -10.03 5.81 4.36
CA VAL A 32 -9.21 4.69 4.83
C VAL A 32 -8.27 4.20 3.72
N SER A 33 -8.78 3.96 2.51
CA SER A 33 -7.96 3.50 1.39
C SER A 33 -7.01 4.56 0.85
N GLY A 34 -7.41 5.84 0.87
CA GLY A 34 -6.55 6.96 0.54
C GLY A 34 -5.37 7.09 1.50
N LEU A 35 -5.63 7.07 2.82
CA LEU A 35 -4.59 7.12 3.84
C LEU A 35 -3.65 5.91 3.77
N ALA A 36 -4.20 4.70 3.61
CA ALA A 36 -3.38 3.49 3.45
C ALA A 36 -2.45 3.59 2.24
N THR A 37 -2.99 4.05 1.10
CA THR A 37 -2.21 4.28 -0.11
C THR A 37 -1.11 5.31 0.11
N LEU A 38 -1.42 6.44 0.76
CA LEU A 38 -0.42 7.47 1.07
C LEU A 38 0.71 6.92 1.95
N PHE A 39 0.41 6.14 2.99
CA PHE A 39 1.42 5.51 3.82
C PHE A 39 2.27 4.50 3.02
N SER A 40 1.64 3.68 2.18
CA SER A 40 2.35 2.73 1.33
C SER A 40 3.21 3.42 0.27
N LEU A 41 2.80 4.58 -0.26
CA LEU A 41 3.63 5.40 -1.16
C LEU A 41 4.81 6.01 -0.42
N ALA A 42 4.55 6.63 0.74
CA ALA A 42 5.58 7.28 1.56
C ALA A 42 6.68 6.31 2.02
N LEU A 43 6.34 5.04 2.27
CA LEU A 43 7.30 4.01 2.67
C LEU A 43 7.84 3.20 1.48
N GLY A 44 6.96 2.79 0.57
CA GLY A 44 7.26 1.89 -0.52
C GLY A 44 8.12 2.52 -1.62
N ILE A 45 7.91 3.81 -1.95
CA ILE A 45 8.72 4.48 -2.97
C ILE A 45 10.17 4.62 -2.51
N PRO A 46 10.47 5.22 -1.34
CA PRO A 46 11.86 5.36 -0.89
C PRO A 46 12.54 4.01 -0.69
N ALA A 47 11.84 3.03 -0.11
CA ALA A 47 12.40 1.69 0.09
C ALA A 47 12.66 0.97 -1.24
N GLY A 48 11.74 1.07 -2.21
CA GLY A 48 11.88 0.47 -3.53
C GLY A 48 13.02 1.09 -4.34
N ALA A 49 13.12 2.43 -4.31
CA ALA A 49 14.23 3.16 -4.92
C ALA A 49 15.58 2.81 -4.25
N ALA A 50 15.62 2.76 -2.92
CA ALA A 50 16.82 2.34 -2.19
C ALA A 50 17.24 0.90 -2.55
N LEU A 51 16.29 -0.04 -2.65
CA LEU A 51 16.58 -1.41 -3.10
C LEU A 51 17.05 -1.48 -4.55
N ALA A 52 16.59 -0.57 -5.42
CA ALA A 52 17.03 -0.50 -6.80
C ALA A 52 18.47 0.03 -6.92
N LEU A 53 18.80 1.08 -6.17
CA LEU A 53 20.02 1.85 -6.32
C LEU A 53 21.18 1.39 -5.43
N LEU A 54 20.90 0.90 -4.22
CA LEU A 54 21.91 0.47 -3.26
C LEU A 54 22.32 -0.99 -3.45
N ARG A 55 23.61 -1.27 -3.27
CA ARG A 55 24.17 -2.63 -3.28
C ARG A 55 24.71 -2.95 -1.89
N PHE A 56 24.14 -3.96 -1.22
CA PHE A 56 24.53 -4.41 0.11
C PHE A 56 24.37 -5.93 0.25
N PRO A 57 25.14 -6.61 1.13
CA PRO A 57 25.00 -8.05 1.34
C PRO A 57 23.60 -8.38 1.89
N GLY A 58 22.90 -9.33 1.24
CA GLY A 58 21.52 -9.70 1.61
C GLY A 58 20.41 -9.02 0.80
N ARG A 59 20.75 -8.09 -0.11
CA ARG A 59 19.78 -7.43 -1.02
C ARG A 59 18.82 -8.41 -1.69
N THR A 60 19.31 -9.54 -2.20
CA THR A 60 18.50 -10.55 -2.88
C THR A 60 17.41 -11.11 -1.96
N LEU A 61 17.70 -11.35 -0.68
CA LEU A 61 16.70 -11.82 0.27
C LEU A 61 15.61 -10.77 0.51
N VAL A 62 15.99 -9.50 0.61
CA VAL A 62 15.02 -8.40 0.78
C VAL A 62 14.13 -8.26 -0.46
N VAL A 63 14.72 -8.30 -1.66
CA VAL A 63 13.95 -8.27 -2.93
C VAL A 63 13.00 -9.46 -3.02
N SER A 64 13.45 -10.67 -2.65
CA SER A 64 12.59 -11.86 -2.59
C SER A 64 11.46 -11.70 -1.58
N ALA A 65 11.72 -11.12 -0.40
CA ALA A 65 10.70 -10.86 0.61
C ALA A 65 9.66 -9.85 0.12
N VAL A 66 10.08 -8.79 -0.58
CA VAL A 66 9.16 -7.82 -1.20
C VAL A 66 8.28 -8.51 -2.23
N ASN A 67 8.87 -9.28 -3.14
CA ASN A 67 8.14 -10.01 -4.17
C ASN A 67 7.17 -11.04 -3.57
N ALA A 68 7.58 -11.75 -2.51
CA ALA A 68 6.68 -12.65 -1.77
C ALA A 68 5.53 -11.87 -1.10
N GLY A 69 5.83 -10.69 -0.56
CA GLY A 69 4.87 -9.76 0.02
C GLY A 69 3.77 -9.32 -0.95
N MET A 70 4.08 -9.20 -2.25
CA MET A 70 3.08 -8.87 -3.29
C MET A 70 2.01 -9.95 -3.45
N GLY A 71 2.29 -11.19 -3.04
CA GLY A 71 1.36 -12.33 -3.09
C GLY A 71 0.68 -12.65 -1.77
N LEU A 72 0.81 -11.80 -0.73
CA LEU A 72 0.21 -12.05 0.58
C LEU A 72 -1.33 -12.13 0.49
N PRO A 73 -1.96 -13.22 0.97
CA PRO A 73 -3.41 -13.30 1.03
C PRO A 73 -3.97 -12.22 1.98
N PRO A 74 -4.95 -11.41 1.56
CA PRO A 74 -5.50 -10.34 2.40
C PRO A 74 -6.02 -10.85 3.76
N VAL A 75 -6.59 -12.05 3.77
CA VAL A 75 -7.11 -12.70 4.99
C VAL A 75 -5.98 -13.01 5.98
N VAL A 76 -4.82 -13.46 5.51
CA VAL A 76 -3.67 -13.75 6.36
C VAL A 76 -3.17 -12.47 7.02
N VAL A 77 -3.03 -11.38 6.24
CA VAL A 77 -2.62 -10.08 6.79
C VAL A 77 -3.64 -9.56 7.80
N GLY A 78 -4.94 -9.67 7.49
CA GLY A 78 -6.01 -9.29 8.41
C GLY A 78 -5.95 -10.05 9.74
N LEU A 79 -5.71 -11.36 9.70
CA LEU A 79 -5.57 -12.17 10.91
C LEU A 79 -4.33 -11.79 11.72
N PHE A 80 -3.18 -11.61 11.06
CA PHE A 80 -1.96 -11.18 11.74
C PHE A 80 -2.13 -9.82 12.42
N VAL A 81 -2.67 -8.83 11.72
CA VAL A 81 -2.95 -7.50 12.29
C VAL A 81 -3.92 -7.60 13.45
N THR A 82 -4.97 -8.42 13.33
CA THR A 82 -5.93 -8.65 14.42
C THR A 82 -5.26 -9.24 15.65
N LEU A 83 -4.43 -10.28 15.49
CA LEU A 83 -3.70 -10.90 16.60
C LEU A 83 -2.72 -9.93 17.26
N LEU A 84 -2.09 -9.04 16.49
CA LEU A 84 -1.20 -8.01 17.02
C LEU A 84 -1.96 -6.95 17.84
N LEU A 85 -3.11 -6.49 17.32
CA LEU A 85 -3.94 -5.43 17.92
C LEU A 85 -4.93 -5.93 18.98
N TRP A 86 -5.05 -7.25 19.16
CA TRP A 86 -5.87 -7.80 20.23
C TRP A 86 -5.39 -7.25 21.57
N ARG A 87 -6.30 -7.04 22.51
CA ARG A 87 -6.01 -6.59 23.87
C ARG A 87 -4.88 -7.35 24.59
N SER A 88 -4.73 -8.66 24.34
CA SER A 88 -3.65 -9.51 24.87
C SER A 88 -2.45 -9.63 23.92
N GLY A 89 -2.53 -9.04 22.74
CA GLY A 89 -1.50 -9.05 21.71
C GLY A 89 -0.41 -8.00 21.96
N PRO A 90 0.73 -8.09 21.24
CA PRO A 90 1.87 -7.21 21.43
C PRO A 90 1.57 -5.71 21.25
N LEU A 91 0.62 -5.36 20.38
CA LEU A 91 0.19 -3.99 20.10
C LEU A 91 -1.19 -3.67 20.72
N GLY A 92 -1.67 -4.53 21.64
CA GLY A 92 -2.98 -4.38 22.28
C GLY A 92 -3.14 -3.10 23.09
N VAL A 93 -2.03 -2.50 23.54
CA VAL A 93 -2.00 -1.21 24.26
C VAL A 93 -2.57 -0.06 23.42
N TRP A 94 -2.58 -0.19 22.09
CA TRP A 94 -3.15 0.84 21.23
C TRP A 94 -4.68 0.87 21.25
N GLU A 95 -5.34 -0.23 21.64
CA GLU A 95 -6.81 -0.36 21.72
C GLU A 95 -7.57 0.11 20.46
N ILE A 96 -6.92 0.07 19.29
CA ILE A 96 -7.48 0.51 18.00
C ILE A 96 -8.18 -0.60 17.22
N LEU A 97 -8.28 -1.81 17.79
CA LEU A 97 -8.99 -2.93 17.14
C LEU A 97 -10.45 -2.53 16.90
N TYR A 98 -10.96 -2.75 15.69
CA TYR A 98 -12.28 -2.29 15.19
C TYR A 98 -12.42 -0.79 14.89
N THR A 99 -11.31 -0.06 14.78
CA THR A 99 -11.33 1.36 14.34
C THR A 99 -10.86 1.51 12.88
N PRO A 100 -11.17 2.63 12.21
CA PRO A 100 -10.62 2.94 10.88
C PRO A 100 -9.09 2.92 10.84
N ALA A 101 -8.42 3.27 11.95
CA ALA A 101 -6.96 3.25 12.02
C ALA A 101 -6.38 1.83 11.84
N ALA A 102 -7.04 0.81 12.40
CA ALA A 102 -6.65 -0.59 12.18
C ALA A 102 -6.86 -1.03 10.73
N ILE A 103 -7.93 -0.54 10.07
CA ILE A 103 -8.17 -0.82 8.65
C ILE A 103 -7.08 -0.19 7.78
N VAL A 104 -6.71 1.07 8.05
CA VAL A 104 -5.61 1.76 7.36
C VAL A 104 -4.30 0.99 7.52
N LEU A 105 -3.98 0.54 8.74
CA LEU A 105 -2.76 -0.23 9.01
C LEU A 105 -2.73 -1.54 8.20
N ALA A 106 -3.82 -2.31 8.23
CA ALA A 106 -3.90 -3.56 7.49
C ALA A 106 -3.77 -3.35 5.97
N GLN A 107 -4.48 -2.36 5.42
CA GLN A 107 -4.39 -2.01 4.00
C GLN A 107 -2.98 -1.51 3.61
N ALA A 108 -2.34 -0.73 4.47
CA ALA A 108 -0.99 -0.23 4.22
C ALA A 108 0.04 -1.37 4.18
N VAL A 109 -0.09 -2.37 5.06
CA VAL A 109 0.77 -3.57 5.07
C VAL A 109 0.59 -4.39 3.78
N ILE A 110 -0.64 -4.51 3.27
CA ILE A 110 -0.92 -5.20 2.00
C ILE A 110 -0.34 -4.42 0.81
N ALA A 111 -0.53 -3.10 0.77
CA ALA A 111 -0.16 -2.28 -0.38
C ALA A 111 1.35 -1.92 -0.42
N ALA A 112 2.04 -1.86 0.72
CA ALA A 112 3.46 -1.52 0.80
C ALA A 112 4.39 -2.38 -0.08
N PRO A 113 4.36 -3.73 -0.05
CA PRO A 113 5.22 -4.55 -0.91
C PRO A 113 4.91 -4.38 -2.39
N ILE A 114 3.65 -4.11 -2.76
CA ILE A 114 3.24 -3.84 -4.14
C ILE A 114 3.88 -2.54 -4.64
N VAL A 115 3.74 -1.45 -3.89
CA VAL A 115 4.36 -0.16 -4.22
C VAL A 115 5.88 -0.29 -4.30
N MET A 116 6.49 -0.99 -3.33
CA MET A 116 7.94 -1.18 -3.28
C MET A 116 8.46 -1.98 -4.47
N GLY A 117 7.80 -3.09 -4.82
CA GLY A 117 8.16 -3.94 -5.95
C GLY A 117 8.01 -3.24 -7.30
N ILE A 118 6.90 -2.51 -7.50
CA ILE A 118 6.69 -1.71 -8.71
C ILE A 118 7.74 -0.60 -8.82
N THR A 119 8.04 0.09 -7.72
CA THR A 119 9.07 1.15 -7.72
C THR A 119 10.46 0.58 -8.02
N LEU A 120 10.81 -0.55 -7.40
CA LEU A 120 12.05 -1.27 -7.66
C LEU A 120 12.19 -1.59 -9.16
N ALA A 121 11.16 -2.19 -9.75
CA ALA A 121 11.15 -2.53 -11.17
C ALA A 121 11.24 -1.28 -12.06
N ALA A 122 10.51 -0.21 -11.73
CA ALA A 122 10.52 1.03 -12.49
C ALA A 122 11.92 1.68 -12.50
N VAL A 123 12.56 1.79 -11.33
CA VAL A 123 13.89 2.38 -11.20
C VAL A 123 14.96 1.52 -11.88
N GLN A 124 14.85 0.19 -11.82
CA GLN A 124 15.78 -0.72 -12.52
C GLN A 124 15.66 -0.66 -14.05
N ASN A 125 14.51 -0.25 -14.59
CA ASN A 125 14.31 -0.08 -16.03
C ASN A 125 14.89 1.23 -16.58
N VAL A 126 15.40 2.14 -15.72
CA VAL A 126 16.05 3.37 -16.17
C VAL A 126 17.35 3.02 -16.92
N PRO A 127 17.56 3.52 -18.15
CA PRO A 127 18.76 3.21 -18.93
C PRO A 127 20.04 3.60 -18.20
N GLU A 128 21.06 2.74 -18.23
CA GLU A 128 22.35 3.01 -17.58
C GLU A 128 23.02 4.30 -18.08
N LYS A 129 22.81 4.64 -19.36
CA LYS A 129 23.29 5.89 -19.97
C LYS A 129 22.79 7.15 -19.25
N PHE A 130 21.61 7.09 -18.65
CA PHE A 130 21.03 8.20 -17.89
C PHE A 130 21.89 8.54 -16.68
N ARG A 131 22.39 7.53 -15.97
CA ARG A 131 23.29 7.71 -14.83
C ARG A 131 24.62 8.34 -15.24
N LEU A 132 25.19 7.92 -16.38
CA LEU A 132 26.41 8.52 -16.93
C LEU A 132 26.20 9.99 -17.30
N GLN A 133 25.04 10.34 -17.86
CA GLN A 133 24.70 11.72 -18.20
C GLN A 133 24.55 12.60 -16.95
N LEU A 134 23.90 12.11 -15.90
CA LEU A 134 23.79 12.81 -14.62
C LEU A 134 25.17 13.08 -13.99
N LEU A 135 26.06 12.09 -14.02
CA LEU A 135 27.45 12.26 -13.58
C LEU A 135 28.20 13.31 -14.43
N GLY A 136 27.98 13.31 -15.75
CA GLY A 136 28.55 14.31 -16.66
C GLY A 136 28.05 15.74 -16.41
N LEU A 137 26.85 15.90 -15.86
CA LEU A 137 26.28 17.18 -15.44
C LEU A 137 26.68 17.60 -14.00
N GLY A 138 27.51 16.79 -13.32
CA GLY A 138 28.00 17.10 -11.98
C GLY A 138 27.08 16.70 -10.83
N ALA A 139 26.14 15.76 -11.06
CA ALA A 139 25.24 15.30 -10.00
C ALA A 139 26.00 14.66 -8.83
N SER A 140 25.68 15.11 -7.62
CA SER A 140 26.20 14.54 -6.38
C SER A 140 25.55 13.19 -6.04
N ARG A 141 26.09 12.45 -5.07
CA ARG A 141 25.57 11.12 -4.69
C ARG A 141 24.12 11.14 -4.23
N THR A 142 23.67 12.22 -3.62
CA THR A 142 22.28 12.39 -3.17
C THR A 142 21.36 12.82 -4.30
N GLN A 143 21.88 13.44 -5.37
CA GLN A 143 21.11 13.79 -6.57
C GLN A 143 20.96 12.62 -7.55
N MET A 144 21.66 11.50 -7.31
CA MET A 144 21.53 10.26 -8.07
C MET A 144 20.46 9.31 -7.52
N VAL A 145 19.83 9.65 -6.39
CA VAL A 145 18.76 8.91 -5.70
C VAL A 145 17.46 9.69 -5.82
#